data_AF-A0AA36CX00-F1
#
_entry.id   AF-A0AA36CX00-F1
#
_cell.length_a   1.000
_cell.length_b   1.000
_cell.length_c   1.000
_cell.angle_alpha   90.00
_cell.angle_beta   90.00
_cell.angle_gamma   90.00
#
_symmetry.space_group_name_H-M   'P 1'
#
loop_
_entity.id
_entity.type
_entity.pdbx_description
1 polymer ?
#
loop_
_entity_poly.entity_id
_entity_poly.type
_entity_poly.pdbx_seq_one_letter_code
_entity_poly.pdbx_strand_id
1 'polypeptide(L)'
;MLFLDDARMKNFTSAYKDVDFLNFFYKHLRENETGRFEEHFPYLSRCGRERNLLRCDDRPIVFTKILDDGKFWRLGESTIKVEIAPSRFFMLPNGRLYHPAPFGRYGLVKSAVADLIFPNFEFDSDGFPRASRCPTLPRGVSSSHNRYSYL
;
A
#
# COMPACT_ATOMS: atom_id res chain seq x y z
N MET A 1 3.62 3.10 8.09
CA MET A 1 2.85 3.63 9.23
C MET A 1 3.18 5.12 9.28
N LEU A 2 2.19 6.00 9.04
CA LEU A 2 2.24 7.46 9.13
C LEU A 2 2.35 7.96 10.59
N PHE A 3 3.51 8.49 11.01
CA PHE A 3 3.70 9.12 12.32
C PHE A 3 4.14 10.57 12.21
N LEU A 4 3.84 11.37 13.24
CA LEU A 4 4.49 12.64 13.48
C LEU A 4 5.81 12.36 14.20
N ASP A 5 6.91 12.69 13.55
CA ASP A 5 8.26 12.29 13.96
C ASP A 5 8.69 12.80 15.35
N ASP A 6 8.14 13.94 15.78
CA ASP A 6 8.57 14.67 16.98
C ASP A 6 7.47 14.81 18.05
N ALA A 7 6.40 14.00 17.99
CA ALA A 7 5.29 14.07 18.94
C ALA A 7 4.99 12.71 19.59
N ARG A 8 4.93 12.68 20.94
CA ARG A 8 4.35 11.55 21.69
C ARG A 8 2.84 11.51 21.47
N MET A 9 2.40 10.84 20.41
CA MET A 9 0.98 10.79 20.02
C MET A 9 0.16 9.92 21.00
N LYS A 10 -0.91 10.51 21.56
CA LYS A 10 -1.88 9.79 22.42
C LYS A 10 -2.98 9.06 21.62
N ASN A 11 -3.23 9.46 20.36
CA ASN A 11 -4.36 8.97 19.54
C ASN A 11 -3.93 8.53 18.14
N PHE A 12 -2.90 7.68 18.05
CA PHE A 12 -2.29 7.29 16.78
C PHE A 12 -3.22 6.53 15.83
N THR A 13 -4.10 5.71 16.36
CA THR A 13 -4.92 4.76 15.59
C THR A 13 -6.13 5.40 14.91
N SER A 14 -6.58 6.58 15.34
CA SER A 14 -7.76 7.23 14.78
C SER A 14 -7.51 7.80 13.38
N ALA A 15 -6.33 8.39 13.14
CA ALA A 15 -6.00 8.97 11.83
C ALA A 15 -5.96 7.92 10.69
N TYR A 16 -5.66 6.65 11.00
CA TYR A 16 -5.72 5.54 10.04
C TYR A 16 -7.13 5.06 9.73
N LYS A 17 -8.10 5.48 10.53
CA LYS A 17 -9.50 5.11 10.38
C LYS A 17 -10.34 6.29 9.89
N ASP A 18 -9.76 7.48 9.84
CA ASP A 18 -10.38 8.67 9.27
C ASP A 18 -10.30 8.60 7.74
N VAL A 19 -11.40 8.16 7.14
CA VAL A 19 -11.51 7.92 5.69
C VAL A 19 -11.36 9.23 4.90
N ASP A 20 -11.93 10.33 5.38
CA ASP A 20 -11.89 11.62 4.70
C ASP A 20 -10.49 12.20 4.73
N PHE A 21 -9.82 12.14 5.89
CA PHE A 21 -8.41 12.50 6.00
C PHE A 21 -7.54 11.66 5.06
N LEU A 22 -7.73 10.35 5.00
CA LEU A 22 -6.91 9.48 4.15
C LEU A 22 -7.15 9.73 2.65
N ASN A 23 -8.39 9.95 2.24
CA ASN A 23 -8.73 10.35 0.87
C ASN A 23 -8.04 11.66 0.49
N PHE A 24 -8.13 12.64 1.38
CA PHE A 24 -7.47 13.93 1.22
C PHE A 24 -5.93 13.76 1.15
N PHE A 25 -5.35 13.01 2.09
CA PHE A 25 -3.92 12.76 2.20
C PHE A 25 -3.35 12.15 0.91
N TYR A 26 -3.90 11.04 0.43
CA TYR A 26 -3.38 10.39 -0.77
C TYR A 26 -3.56 11.23 -2.04
N LYS A 27 -4.65 12.02 -2.14
CA LYS A 27 -4.87 12.92 -3.28
C LYS A 27 -3.82 14.04 -3.36
N HIS A 28 -3.33 14.51 -2.22
CA HIS A 28 -2.39 15.62 -2.11
C HIS A 28 -0.94 15.19 -1.84
N LEU A 29 -0.66 13.88 -1.83
CA LEU A 29 0.67 13.34 -1.66
C LEU A 29 1.57 13.71 -2.84
N ARG A 30 2.73 14.31 -2.58
CA ARG A 30 3.72 14.78 -3.56
C ARG A 30 5.14 14.54 -3.06
N GLU A 31 6.11 14.65 -3.96
CA GLU A 31 7.53 14.73 -3.57
C GLU A 31 7.79 16.04 -2.81
N ASN A 32 8.71 16.00 -1.85
CA ASN A 32 9.10 17.18 -1.10
C ASN A 32 10.21 17.93 -1.85
N GLU A 33 9.80 18.98 -2.56
CA GLU A 33 10.68 19.88 -3.31
C GLU A 33 10.68 21.30 -2.68
N THR A 34 10.43 21.41 -1.37
CA THR A 34 10.24 22.69 -0.69
C THR A 34 11.55 23.36 -0.20
N GLY A 35 12.68 22.70 -0.38
CA GLY A 35 13.99 23.01 0.20
C GLY A 35 14.08 22.71 1.70
N ARG A 36 13.03 22.16 2.33
CA ARG A 36 12.98 21.94 3.79
C ARG A 36 12.88 20.45 4.13
N PHE A 37 13.90 19.96 4.84
CA PHE A 37 14.01 18.59 5.34
C PHE A 37 13.84 17.50 4.28
N GLU A 38 14.08 17.80 3.00
CA GLU A 38 13.84 16.89 1.86
C GLU A 38 14.56 15.55 2.03
N GLU A 39 15.80 15.60 2.54
CA GLU A 39 16.62 14.41 2.78
C GLU A 39 15.98 13.44 3.80
N HIS A 40 15.30 13.98 4.83
CA HIS A 40 14.71 13.16 5.89
C HIS A 40 13.22 12.87 5.65
N PHE A 41 12.54 13.74 4.91
CA PHE A 41 11.12 13.66 4.62
C PHE A 41 10.89 13.87 3.12
N PRO A 42 11.09 12.80 2.31
CA PRO A 42 11.08 12.91 0.85
C PRO A 42 9.67 13.13 0.27
N TYR A 43 8.61 12.99 1.07
CA TYR A 43 7.26 13.23 0.62
C TYR A 43 6.57 14.30 1.47
N LEU A 44 5.54 14.92 0.91
CA LEU A 44 4.65 15.80 1.64
C LEU A 44 3.20 15.64 1.19
N SER A 45 2.27 15.97 2.08
CA SER A 45 0.87 16.19 1.75
C SER A 45 0.43 17.56 2.28
N ARG A 46 -0.09 18.42 1.41
CA ARG A 46 -0.58 19.74 1.81
C ARG A 46 -1.98 19.64 2.41
N CYS A 47 -2.21 20.28 3.54
CA CYS A 47 -3.51 20.40 4.20
C CYS A 47 -3.83 21.87 4.46
N GLY A 48 -4.48 22.54 3.50
CA GLY A 48 -4.67 23.99 3.55
C GLY A 48 -3.32 24.74 3.63
N ARG A 49 -3.08 25.43 4.75
CA ARG A 49 -1.81 26.13 5.04
C ARG A 49 -0.74 25.22 5.66
N GLU A 50 -1.15 24.06 6.16
CA GLU A 50 -0.26 23.10 6.81
C GLU A 50 0.39 22.16 5.80
N ARG A 51 1.58 21.66 6.15
CA ARG A 51 2.34 20.68 5.39
C ARG A 51 2.63 19.48 6.28
N ASN A 52 2.09 18.33 5.90
CA ASN A 52 2.48 17.06 6.49
C ASN A 52 3.73 16.59 5.75
N LEU A 53 4.91 16.70 6.38
CA LEU A 53 6.16 16.12 5.89
C LEU A 53 6.22 14.64 6.27
N LEU A 54 6.70 13.80 5.36
CA LEU A 54 6.48 12.37 5.41
C LEU A 54 7.75 11.61 5.04
N ARG A 55 8.01 10.57 5.82
CA ARG A 55 8.95 9.50 5.51
C ARG A 55 8.26 8.16 5.69
N CYS A 56 8.71 7.16 4.97
CA CYS A 56 8.16 5.82 5.01
C CYS A 56 9.30 4.81 4.94
N ASP A 57 9.17 3.69 5.62
CA ASP A 57 10.19 2.63 5.60
C ASP A 57 10.33 1.96 4.22
N ASP A 58 9.32 2.06 3.36
CA ASP A 58 9.30 1.41 2.04
C ASP A 58 8.63 2.30 0.99
N ARG A 59 7.29 2.36 0.99
CA ARG A 59 6.51 3.17 0.05
C ARG A 59 5.39 3.92 0.75
N PRO A 60 5.05 5.14 0.30
CA PRO A 60 3.95 5.90 0.87
C PRO A 60 2.57 5.39 0.41
N ILE A 61 2.52 4.67 -0.71
CA ILE A 61 1.31 3.98 -1.19
C ILE A 61 1.35 2.52 -0.75
N VAL A 62 0.33 2.10 -0.02
CA VAL A 62 0.16 0.70 0.40
C VAL A 62 -1.24 0.20 0.01
N PHE A 63 -1.29 -0.87 -0.77
CA PHE A 63 -2.50 -1.58 -1.14
C PHE A 63 -2.90 -2.54 -0.01
N THR A 64 -4.05 -2.29 0.62
CA THR A 64 -4.43 -2.97 1.88
C THR A 64 -5.60 -3.93 1.75
N LYS A 65 -6.34 -3.88 0.63
CA LYS A 65 -7.51 -4.73 0.37
C LYS A 65 -7.75 -4.90 -1.12
N ILE A 66 -8.27 -6.07 -1.50
CA ILE A 66 -8.82 -6.35 -2.83
C ILE A 66 -10.34 -6.10 -2.78
N LEU A 67 -10.85 -5.40 -3.78
CA LEU A 67 -12.24 -5.00 -3.93
C LEU A 67 -12.83 -5.51 -5.24
N ASP A 68 -14.15 -5.53 -5.30
CA ASP A 68 -14.95 -5.82 -6.49
C ASP A 68 -14.50 -7.11 -7.22
N ASP A 69 -14.34 -8.18 -6.45
CA ASP A 69 -13.96 -9.53 -6.92
C ASP A 69 -12.62 -9.56 -7.69
N GLY A 70 -11.61 -8.86 -7.17
CA GLY A 70 -10.26 -8.90 -7.76
C GLY A 70 -9.96 -7.78 -8.76
N LYS A 71 -10.85 -6.80 -8.92
CA LYS A 71 -10.68 -5.72 -9.91
C LYS A 71 -9.90 -4.53 -9.40
N PHE A 72 -10.01 -4.21 -8.11
CA PHE A 72 -9.39 -3.01 -7.55
C PHE A 72 -8.65 -3.26 -6.25
N TRP A 73 -7.56 -2.54 -6.06
CA TRP A 73 -6.94 -2.32 -4.75
C TRP A 73 -7.65 -1.19 -4.00
N ARG A 74 -7.61 -1.27 -2.68
CA ARG A 74 -7.83 -0.12 -1.79
C ARG A 74 -6.50 0.44 -1.29
N LEU A 75 -6.36 1.76 -1.27
CA LEU A 75 -5.21 2.44 -0.64
C LEU A 75 -5.47 2.70 0.84
N GLY A 76 -4.67 2.14 1.75
CA GLY A 76 -4.89 2.32 3.19
C GLY A 76 -6.31 1.96 3.62
N GLU A 77 -6.93 2.75 4.49
CA GLU A 77 -8.37 2.65 4.78
C GLU A 77 -9.20 3.73 4.04
N SER A 78 -8.66 4.29 2.95
CA SER A 78 -9.34 5.29 2.12
C SER A 78 -10.43 4.65 1.23
N THR A 79 -11.20 5.46 0.51
CA THR A 79 -12.11 4.99 -0.55
C THR A 79 -11.45 4.93 -1.92
N ILE A 80 -10.17 5.30 -2.03
CA ILE A 80 -9.45 5.33 -3.30
C ILE A 80 -9.23 3.91 -3.81
N LYS A 81 -9.70 3.68 -5.04
CA LYS A 81 -9.54 2.44 -5.79
C LYS A 81 -8.45 2.59 -6.84
N VAL A 82 -7.61 1.57 -6.98
CA VAL A 82 -6.61 1.47 -8.07
C VAL A 82 -6.84 0.16 -8.80
N GLU A 83 -6.94 0.20 -10.12
CA GLU A 83 -7.18 -1.01 -10.91
C GLU A 83 -6.02 -2.00 -10.77
N ILE A 84 -6.38 -3.28 -10.60
CA ILE A 84 -5.37 -4.34 -10.54
C ILE A 84 -4.92 -4.68 -11.95
N ALA A 85 -3.60 -4.64 -12.16
CA ALA A 85 -2.96 -5.04 -13.40
C ALA A 85 -2.06 -6.28 -13.12
N PRO A 86 -2.58 -7.50 -13.34
CA PRO A 86 -1.92 -8.76 -12.94
C PRO A 86 -0.54 -8.97 -13.56
N SER A 87 -0.36 -8.51 -14.79
CA SER A 87 0.94 -8.58 -15.49
C SER A 87 1.98 -7.58 -14.99
N ARG A 88 1.62 -6.68 -14.07
CA ARG A 88 2.49 -5.60 -13.58
C ARG A 88 2.91 -5.78 -12.13
N PHE A 89 2.64 -6.93 -11.54
CA PHE A 89 3.23 -7.29 -10.25
C PHE A 89 4.71 -7.58 -10.39
N PHE A 90 5.46 -7.23 -9.36
CA PHE A 90 6.87 -7.60 -9.25
C PHE A 90 7.29 -7.67 -7.79
N MET A 91 8.35 -8.42 -7.53
CA MET A 91 8.99 -8.49 -6.22
C MET A 91 10.37 -7.84 -6.27
N LEU A 92 10.72 -7.13 -5.21
CA LEU A 92 12.10 -6.67 -5.00
C LEU A 92 12.87 -7.71 -4.18
N PRO A 93 14.22 -7.63 -4.10
CA PRO A 93 15.04 -8.57 -3.33
C PRO A 93 14.69 -8.67 -1.83
N ASN A 94 13.94 -7.70 -1.30
CA ASN A 94 13.42 -7.73 0.08
C ASN A 94 12.22 -8.68 0.26
N GLY A 95 11.81 -9.41 -0.79
CA GLY A 95 10.72 -10.38 -0.75
C GLY A 95 9.32 -9.77 -0.69
N ARG A 96 9.19 -8.45 -0.87
CA ARG A 96 7.87 -7.77 -0.84
C ARG A 96 7.29 -7.66 -2.24
N LEU A 97 5.96 -7.72 -2.32
CA LEU A 97 5.20 -7.61 -3.55
C LEU A 97 4.79 -6.15 -3.81
N TYR A 98 4.95 -5.70 -5.05
CA TYR A 98 4.66 -4.35 -5.49
C TYR A 98 3.76 -4.33 -6.72
N HIS A 99 3.05 -3.21 -6.90
CA HIS A 99 2.18 -2.95 -8.05
C HIS A 99 2.23 -1.46 -8.42
N PRO A 100 2.10 -1.06 -9.71
CA PRO A 100 2.03 0.33 -10.13
C PRO A 100 1.05 1.16 -9.30
N ALA A 101 1.51 2.32 -8.84
CA ALA A 101 0.73 3.19 -7.97
C ALA A 101 0.46 4.54 -8.65
N PRO A 102 -0.61 5.24 -8.24
CA PRO A 102 -0.91 6.59 -8.72
C PRO A 102 0.15 7.63 -8.33
N PHE A 103 1.02 7.31 -7.37
CA PHE A 103 2.12 8.15 -6.91
C PHE A 103 3.35 7.28 -6.57
N GLY A 104 4.57 7.83 -6.73
CA GLY A 104 5.81 7.17 -6.31
C GLY A 104 6.21 5.96 -7.15
N ARG A 105 5.76 5.90 -8.42
CA ARG A 105 5.95 4.83 -9.43
C ARG A 105 5.24 3.51 -9.11
N TYR A 106 5.36 3.02 -7.87
CA TYR A 106 4.75 1.78 -7.41
C TYR A 106 4.48 1.81 -5.91
N GLY A 107 3.51 1.01 -5.48
CA GLY A 107 3.06 0.87 -4.11
C GLY A 107 3.34 -0.53 -3.58
N LEU A 108 3.43 -0.63 -2.26
CA LEU A 108 3.60 -1.89 -1.55
C LEU A 108 2.26 -2.60 -1.44
N VAL A 109 2.22 -3.90 -1.75
CA VAL A 109 1.08 -4.75 -1.41
C VAL A 109 1.26 -5.25 0.02
N LYS A 110 0.28 -5.01 0.89
CA LYS A 110 0.30 -5.51 2.28
C LYS A 110 0.45 -7.03 2.28
N SER A 111 1.31 -7.59 3.13
CA SER A 111 1.62 -9.04 3.14
C SER A 111 0.36 -9.92 3.18
N ALA A 112 -0.56 -9.65 4.10
CA ALA A 112 -1.82 -10.40 4.19
C ALA A 112 -2.71 -10.32 2.92
N VAL A 113 -2.53 -9.31 2.08
CA VAL A 113 -3.19 -9.22 0.77
C VAL A 113 -2.39 -9.98 -0.29
N ALA A 114 -1.06 -9.88 -0.25
CA ALA A 114 -0.18 -10.64 -1.13
C ALA A 114 -0.40 -12.14 -0.96
N ASP A 115 -0.58 -12.62 0.28
CA ASP A 115 -0.84 -14.04 0.57
C ASP A 115 -2.13 -14.55 -0.10
N LEU A 116 -3.16 -13.70 -0.22
CA LEU A 116 -4.44 -14.08 -0.86
C LEU A 116 -4.30 -14.32 -2.36
N ILE A 117 -3.35 -13.65 -3.00
CA ILE A 117 -3.14 -13.72 -4.44
C ILE A 117 -1.92 -14.54 -4.80
N PHE A 118 -1.08 -14.90 -3.82
CA PHE A 118 0.10 -15.74 -3.98
C PHE A 118 -0.18 -17.03 -4.78
N PRO A 119 -1.29 -17.77 -4.55
CA PRO A 119 -1.61 -18.97 -5.34
C PRO A 119 -1.81 -18.71 -6.84
N ASN A 120 -2.03 -17.46 -7.26
CA ASN A 120 -2.24 -17.08 -8.65
C ASN A 120 -0.94 -16.73 -9.39
N PHE A 121 0.20 -16.71 -8.70
CA PHE A 121 1.50 -16.42 -9.28
C PHE A 121 2.16 -17.68 -9.84
N GLU A 122 2.76 -17.54 -11.01
CA GLU A 122 3.71 -18.50 -11.55
C GLU A 122 5.13 -17.97 -11.29
N PHE A 123 5.99 -18.83 -10.77
CA PHE A 123 7.37 -18.48 -10.44
C PHE A 123 8.33 -19.09 -11.46
N ASP A 124 9.41 -18.37 -11.75
CA ASP A 124 10.53 -18.90 -12.51
C ASP A 124 11.38 -19.87 -11.69
N SER A 125 12.40 -20.46 -12.34
CA SER A 125 13.36 -21.37 -11.70
C SER A 125 14.13 -20.72 -10.55
N ASP A 126 14.21 -19.39 -10.52
CA ASP A 126 14.92 -18.60 -9.52
C ASP A 126 13.96 -18.09 -8.42
N GLY A 127 12.67 -18.45 -8.48
CA GLY A 127 11.66 -18.07 -7.50
C GLY A 127 11.05 -16.68 -7.70
N PHE A 128 11.27 -16.03 -8.85
CA PHE A 128 10.65 -14.74 -9.17
C PHE A 128 9.30 -14.90 -9.88
N PRO A 129 8.29 -14.08 -9.55
CA PRO A 129 6.99 -14.16 -10.22
C PRO A 129 7.09 -13.72 -11.69
N ARG A 130 6.70 -14.60 -12.64
CA ARG A 130 6.67 -14.31 -14.09
C ARG A 130 5.38 -13.67 -14.55
N ALA A 131 4.25 -14.06 -13.95
CA ALA A 131 2.94 -13.52 -14.21
C ALA A 131 1.99 -13.94 -13.08
N SER A 132 1.03 -13.08 -12.74
CA SER A 132 -0.15 -13.54 -12.00
C SER A 132 -1.31 -13.70 -12.98
N ARG A 133 -2.06 -14.80 -12.87
CA ARG A 133 -3.43 -14.82 -13.41
C ARG A 133 -4.23 -13.70 -12.74
N CYS A 134 -5.34 -13.29 -13.36
CA CYS A 134 -6.25 -12.30 -12.76
C CYS A 134 -6.51 -12.71 -11.31
N PRO A 135 -6.29 -11.84 -10.31
CA PRO A 135 -6.44 -12.19 -8.91
C PRO A 135 -7.92 -12.29 -8.58
N THR A 136 -8.58 -13.33 -9.07
CA THR A 136 -9.86 -13.74 -8.54
C THR A 136 -9.61 -14.24 -7.13
N LEU A 137 -10.38 -13.72 -6.18
CA LEU A 137 -10.35 -14.25 -4.83
C LEU A 137 -10.81 -15.71 -4.90
N PRO A 138 -10.16 -16.63 -4.16
CA PRO A 138 -10.65 -17.99 -4.08
C PRO A 138 -12.12 -17.96 -3.61
N ARG A 139 -13.00 -18.66 -4.32
CA ARG A 139 -14.43 -18.71 -3.98
C ARG A 139 -14.56 -19.21 -2.54
N GLY A 140 -15.07 -18.36 -1.63
CA GLY A 140 -15.35 -18.74 -0.24
C GLY A 140 -14.52 -18.05 0.85
N VAL A 141 -13.58 -17.14 0.52
CA VAL A 141 -12.85 -16.38 1.56
C VAL A 141 -13.71 -15.21 2.06
N SER A 142 -14.61 -15.47 3.01
CA SER A 142 -15.15 -14.41 3.87
C SER A 142 -14.05 -13.96 4.84
N SER A 143 -13.89 -12.67 5.04
CA SER A 143 -12.89 -12.09 5.95
C SER A 143 -13.13 -12.53 7.41
N SER A 144 -12.54 -13.63 7.82
CA SER A 144 -12.48 -14.03 9.23
C SER A 144 -11.13 -14.68 9.56
N HIS A 145 -10.36 -13.95 10.35
CA HIS A 145 -9.35 -14.42 11.31
C HIS A 145 -8.47 -15.62 10.92
N ASN A 146 -7.35 -15.28 10.28
CA ASN A 146 -5.98 -15.70 10.60
C ASN A 146 -5.81 -17.02 11.39
N ARG A 147 -5.40 -18.09 10.71
CA ARG A 147 -4.52 -19.14 11.26
C ARG A 147 -3.88 -19.89 10.10
N TYR A 148 -2.60 -19.63 9.83
CA TYR A 148 -1.71 -20.65 9.29
C TYR A 148 -0.36 -20.59 9.98
N SER A 149 -0.09 -21.67 10.70
CA SER A 149 1.20 -22.08 11.24
C SER A 149 2.04 -22.60 10.08
N TYR A 150 3.30 -22.17 10.00
CA TYR A 150 4.24 -22.66 9.00
C TYR A 150 4.73 -24.06 9.38
N LEU A 151 4.60 -25.01 8.45
CA LEU A 151 5.48 -26.16 8.28
C LEU A 151 6.02 -26.08 6.84
#